data_AF-A0A7V3HTZ8-F1
#
_entry.id   AF-A0A7V3HTZ8-F1
#
_cell.length_a   1.000
_cell.length_b   1.000
_cell.length_c   1.000
_cell.angle_alpha   90.00
_cell.angle_beta   90.00
_cell.angle_gamma   90.00
#
_symmetry.space_group_name_H-M   'P 1'
#
loop_
_entity.id
_entity.type
_entity.pdbx_description
1 polymer ?
#
loop_
_entity_poly.entity_id
_entity_poly.type
_entity_poly.pdbx_seq_one_letter_code
_entity_poly.pdbx_strand_id
1 'polypeptide(L)'
;VNEDSIPVNSTECKFGKWFYSDGQLLATIRNNPAECMTEIEDLHFKLHDVYLNIFAIYYETGKKGFFSKLFGSKKKVNDSDKALAKQHFSEMEEVSKRLIENINRMERRIVAISDSEIENLV
;
A
#
# COMPACT_ATOMS: atom_id res chain seq x y z
N VAL A 1 6.29 19.41 -7.02
CA VAL A 1 5.56 18.67 -5.97
C VAL A 1 6.62 17.85 -5.26
N ASN A 2 6.77 17.93 -3.93
CA ASN A 2 7.74 17.06 -3.26
C ASN A 2 7.32 15.60 -3.47
N GLU A 3 8.14 14.84 -4.18
CA GLU A 3 7.81 13.52 -4.76
C GLU A 3 7.76 12.37 -3.73
N ASP A 4 8.08 12.64 -2.46
CA ASP A 4 8.33 11.59 -1.45
C ASP A 4 7.23 11.44 -0.39
N SER A 5 6.14 12.20 -0.45
CA SER A 5 5.05 12.03 0.52
C SER A 5 4.16 10.86 0.12
N ILE A 6 4.16 9.79 0.90
CA ILE A 6 3.18 8.70 0.78
C ILE A 6 1.78 9.29 0.97
N PRO A 7 0.89 9.21 -0.04
CA PRO A 7 -0.46 9.73 0.07
C PRO A 7 -1.21 9.02 1.19
N VAL A 8 -2.07 9.76 1.89
CA VAL A 8 -2.89 9.15 2.94
C VAL A 8 -3.93 8.21 2.33
N ASN A 9 -4.56 8.64 1.24
CA ASN A 9 -5.36 7.72 0.46
C ASN A 9 -4.41 6.79 -0.33
N SER A 10 -4.41 5.51 0.03
CA SER A 10 -3.66 4.46 -0.66
C SER A 10 -3.94 4.41 -2.16
N THR A 11 -5.16 4.74 -2.60
CA THR A 11 -5.51 4.76 -4.03
C THR A 11 -4.82 5.90 -4.81
N GLU A 12 -4.26 6.89 -4.12
CA GLU A 12 -3.60 8.04 -4.73
C GLU A 12 -2.09 7.86 -4.94
N CYS A 13 -1.51 6.80 -4.35
CA CYS A 13 -0.11 6.44 -4.56
C CYS A 13 0.10 5.85 -5.96
N LYS A 14 1.36 5.80 -6.46
CA LYS A 14 1.65 5.27 -7.81
C LYS A 14 1.11 3.86 -8.01
N PHE A 15 1.30 3.00 -7.00
CA PHE A 15 0.79 1.64 -7.01
C PHE A 15 -0.74 1.60 -6.99
N GLY A 16 -1.39 2.35 -6.09
CA GLY A 16 -2.85 2.42 -6.00
C GLY A 16 -3.49 2.92 -7.30
N LYS A 17 -2.94 3.98 -7.90
CA LYS A 17 -3.45 4.51 -9.18
C LYS A 17 -3.42 3.46 -10.28
N TRP A 18 -2.33 2.73 -10.41
CA TRP A 18 -2.22 1.61 -11.34
C TRP A 18 -3.16 0.45 -10.97
N PHE A 19 -3.22 0.08 -9.68
CA PHE A 19 -4.02 -1.04 -9.20
C PHE A 19 -5.51 -0.85 -9.45
N TYR A 20 -6.03 0.38 -9.32
CA TYR A 20 -7.43 0.73 -9.62
C TYR A 20 -7.67 1.15 -11.08
N SER A 21 -6.63 1.16 -11.92
CA SER A 21 -6.76 1.30 -13.37
C SER A 21 -6.45 -0.03 -14.05
N ASP A 22 -5.35 -0.10 -14.81
CA ASP A 22 -4.97 -1.23 -15.65
C ASP A 22 -4.67 -2.49 -14.82
N GLY A 23 -4.26 -2.32 -13.56
CA GLY A 23 -4.00 -3.43 -12.65
C GLY A 23 -5.22 -4.32 -12.40
N GLN A 24 -6.45 -3.79 -12.49
CA GLN A 24 -7.68 -4.60 -12.36
C GLN A 24 -7.86 -5.60 -13.50
N LEU A 25 -7.25 -5.37 -14.68
CA LEU A 25 -7.30 -6.34 -15.79
C LEU A 25 -6.62 -7.66 -15.40
N LEU A 26 -5.71 -7.66 -14.43
CA LEU A 26 -5.09 -8.88 -13.93
C LEU A 26 -6.11 -9.81 -13.25
N ALA A 27 -7.27 -9.30 -12.80
CA ALA A 27 -8.35 -10.11 -12.25
C ALA A 27 -9.08 -10.95 -13.31
N THR A 28 -8.98 -10.60 -14.61
CA THR A 28 -9.66 -11.32 -15.69
C THR A 28 -8.84 -12.50 -16.23
N ILE A 29 -7.60 -12.63 -15.78
CA ILE A 29 -6.69 -13.70 -16.17
C ILE A 29 -7.15 -15.03 -15.57
N ARG A 30 -7.36 -16.05 -16.42
CA ARG A 30 -7.83 -17.39 -16.00
C ARG A 30 -7.03 -17.99 -14.84
N ASN A 31 -5.71 -17.81 -14.85
CA ASN A 31 -4.79 -18.39 -13.87
C ASN A 31 -4.55 -17.48 -12.65
N ASN A 32 -5.24 -16.33 -12.56
CA ASN A 32 -5.14 -15.41 -11.44
C ASN A 32 -6.49 -15.35 -10.68
N PRO A 33 -6.58 -15.96 -9.49
CA PRO A 33 -7.81 -15.95 -8.71
C PRO A 33 -8.14 -14.53 -8.23
N ALA A 34 -9.43 -14.17 -8.21
CA ALA A 34 -9.89 -12.86 -7.74
C ALA A 34 -9.46 -12.59 -6.29
N GLU A 35 -9.38 -13.63 -5.47
CA GLU A 35 -8.91 -13.56 -4.08
C GLU A 35 -7.47 -13.05 -3.99
N CYS A 36 -6.62 -13.30 -5.01
CA CYS A 36 -5.26 -12.76 -5.05
C CYS A 36 -5.27 -11.24 -5.16
N MET A 37 -6.19 -10.68 -5.94
CA MET A 37 -6.33 -9.23 -6.12
C MET A 37 -6.86 -8.60 -4.84
N THR A 38 -7.91 -9.18 -4.25
CA THR A 38 -8.45 -8.71 -2.96
C THR A 38 -7.40 -8.76 -1.85
N GLU A 39 -6.59 -9.82 -1.77
CA GLU A 39 -5.54 -9.91 -0.74
C GLU A 39 -4.45 -8.85 -0.93
N ILE A 40 -4.06 -8.55 -2.17
CA ILE A 40 -3.12 -7.47 -2.48
C ILE A 40 -3.70 -6.11 -2.08
N GLU A 41 -4.98 -5.86 -2.37
CA GLU A 41 -5.70 -4.64 -2.01
C GLU A 41 -5.73 -4.44 -0.48
N ASP A 42 -6.17 -5.47 0.25
CA ASP A 42 -6.26 -5.45 1.71
C ASP A 42 -4.89 -5.21 2.36
N LEU A 43 -3.85 -5.90 1.89
CA LEU A 43 -2.49 -5.74 2.41
C LEU A 43 -1.92 -4.35 2.08
N HIS A 44 -2.21 -3.81 0.91
CA HIS A 44 -1.79 -2.46 0.52
C HIS A 44 -2.47 -1.38 1.38
N PHE A 45 -3.77 -1.52 1.64
CA PHE A 45 -4.51 -0.65 2.56
C PHE A 45 -3.97 -0.72 3.98
N LYS A 46 -3.73 -1.94 4.47
CA LYS A 46 -3.14 -2.15 5.79
C LYS A 46 -1.74 -1.52 5.90
N LEU A 47 -0.93 -1.63 4.85
CA LEU A 47 0.41 -1.03 4.83
C LEU A 47 0.35 0.50 5.01
N HIS A 48 -0.57 1.16 4.29
CA HIS A 48 -0.80 2.60 4.44
C HIS A 48 -1.33 2.96 5.82
N ASP A 49 -2.27 2.20 6.38
CA ASP A 49 -2.82 2.46 7.71
C ASP A 49 -1.75 2.39 8.81
N VAL A 50 -0.92 1.34 8.79
CA VAL A 50 0.18 1.19 9.77
C VAL A 50 1.21 2.32 9.62
N TYR A 51 1.54 2.73 8.39
CA TYR A 51 2.39 3.89 8.15
C TYR A 51 1.81 5.18 8.75
N LEU A 52 0.51 5.42 8.58
CA LEU A 52 -0.17 6.60 9.13
C LEU A 52 -0.20 6.59 10.66
N ASN A 53 -0.31 5.41 11.28
CA ASN A 53 -0.19 5.26 12.73
C ASN A 53 1.21 5.68 13.23
N ILE A 54 2.28 5.27 12.52
CA ILE A 54 3.65 5.75 12.82
C ILE A 54 3.73 7.27 12.62
N PHE A 55 3.21 7.79 11.51
CA PHE A 55 3.26 9.22 11.21
C PHE A 55 2.57 10.06 12.30
N ALA A 56 1.39 9.64 12.77
CA ALA A 56 0.62 10.33 13.79
C ALA A 56 1.32 10.39 15.16
N ILE A 57 2.26 9.47 15.43
CA ILE A 57 3.09 9.52 16.65
C ILE A 57 4.09 10.69 16.57
N TYR A 58 4.70 10.90 15.41
CA TYR A 58 5.79 11.87 15.22
C TYR A 58 5.32 13.27 14.82
N TYR A 59 4.11 13.41 14.28
CA TYR A 59 3.63 14.67 13.70
C TYR A 59 2.25 15.07 14.22
N GLU A 60 2.03 16.38 14.39
CA GLU A 60 0.73 16.91 14.76
C GLU A 60 -0.30 16.75 13.64
N THR A 61 -1.34 15.95 13.89
CA THR A 61 -2.50 15.78 13.00
C THR A 61 -3.63 16.71 13.43
N GLY A 62 -3.50 18.00 13.15
CA GLY A 62 -4.57 18.97 13.44
C GLY A 62 -5.86 18.64 12.66
N LYS A 63 -7.03 18.69 13.33
CA LYS A 63 -8.36 18.58 12.71
C LYS A 63 -8.62 19.75 11.75
N LYS A 64 -8.06 19.71 10.55
CA LYS A 64 -8.52 20.47 9.38
C LYS A 64 -8.66 19.44 8.26
N GLY A 65 -9.86 19.37 7.68
CA GLY A 65 -10.38 18.21 6.95
C GLY A 65 -9.39 17.51 6.02
N PHE A 66 -9.42 16.17 6.08
CA PHE A 66 -8.91 15.22 5.10
C PHE A 66 -7.70 15.65 4.22
N PHE A 67 -6.55 15.91 4.86
CA PHE A 67 -5.22 15.71 4.23
C PHE A 67 -4.68 16.73 3.22
N SER A 68 -4.96 18.04 3.37
CA SER A 68 -4.53 19.01 2.35
C SER A 68 -3.07 19.51 2.42
N LYS A 69 -2.22 19.14 3.40
CA LYS A 69 -0.78 19.49 3.44
C LYS A 69 -0.06 18.80 4.62
N LEU A 70 0.64 17.71 4.36
CA LEU A 70 1.48 16.98 5.34
C LEU A 70 2.77 17.76 5.70
N PHE A 71 2.60 18.92 6.36
CA PHE A 71 3.63 19.64 7.09
C PHE A 71 3.06 20.01 8.46
N GLY A 72 2.82 19.01 9.30
CA GLY A 72 2.58 19.22 10.73
C GLY A 72 3.91 19.46 11.46
N SER A 73 3.88 20.18 12.57
CA SER A 73 5.02 20.30 13.48
C SER A 73 5.43 18.91 13.98
N LYS A 74 6.74 18.65 14.12
CA LYS A 74 7.19 17.46 14.84
C LYS A 74 6.72 17.55 16.28
N LYS A 75 6.03 16.52 16.75
CA LYS A 75 5.59 16.39 18.14
C LYS A 75 6.81 16.11 19.03
N LYS A 76 6.76 16.52 20.30
CA LYS A 76 7.69 16.02 21.31
C LYS A 76 7.36 14.54 21.58
N VAL A 77 8.25 13.65 21.15
CA VAL A 77 8.10 12.19 21.25
C VAL A 77 8.85 11.68 22.48
N ASN A 78 8.17 10.95 23.36
CA ASN A 78 8.77 10.31 24.54
C ASN A 78 9.19 8.85 24.24
N ASP A 79 9.75 8.14 25.22
CA ASP A 79 10.22 6.77 24.99
C ASP A 79 9.08 5.75 24.81
N SER A 80 7.90 5.97 25.42
CA SER A 80 6.72 5.13 25.14
C SER A 80 6.20 5.32 23.72
N ASP A 81 6.22 6.55 23.19
CA ASP A 81 5.84 6.85 21.82
C ASP A 81 6.78 6.14 20.83
N LYS A 82 8.10 6.15 21.10
CA LYS A 82 9.09 5.41 20.29
C LYS A 82 8.88 3.90 20.35
N ALA A 83 8.55 3.36 21.52
CA ALA A 83 8.26 1.94 21.67
C ALA A 83 7.02 1.53 20.85
N LEU A 84 5.96 2.35 20.90
CA LEU A 84 4.76 2.15 20.09
C LEU A 84 5.04 2.26 18.58
N ALA A 85 5.82 3.27 18.18
CA ALA A 85 6.24 3.42 16.78
C ALA A 85 7.05 2.21 16.29
N LYS A 86 7.92 1.64 17.15
CA LYS A 86 8.67 0.42 16.83
C LYS A 86 7.75 -0.78 16.66
N GLN A 87 6.71 -0.91 17.48
CA GLN A 87 5.72 -1.97 17.33
C GLN A 87 4.99 -1.87 15.98
N HIS A 88 4.50 -0.67 15.63
CA HIS A 88 3.88 -0.44 14.32
C HIS A 88 4.86 -0.67 13.17
N PHE A 89 6.14 -0.30 13.33
CA PHE A 89 7.15 -0.56 12.31
C PHE A 89 7.33 -2.05 12.06
N SER A 90 7.43 -2.87 13.12
CA SER A 90 7.50 -4.33 12.97
C SER A 90 6.25 -4.92 12.32
N GLU A 91 5.06 -4.40 12.62
CA GLU A 91 3.83 -4.79 11.92
C GLU A 91 3.89 -4.40 10.43
N MET A 92 4.37 -3.19 10.13
CA MET A 92 4.53 -2.70 8.75
C MET A 92 5.47 -3.59 7.95
N GLU A 93 6.57 -4.05 8.54
CA GLU A 93 7.51 -5.00 7.92
C GLU A 93 6.83 -6.34 7.59
N GLU A 94 6.02 -6.87 8.51
CA GLU A 94 5.28 -8.11 8.29
C GLU A 94 4.23 -7.97 7.16
N VAL A 95 3.45 -6.89 7.18
CA VAL A 95 2.45 -6.59 6.14
C VAL A 95 3.12 -6.40 4.79
N SER A 96 4.23 -5.65 4.73
CA SER A 96 5.02 -5.43 3.52
C SER A 96 5.52 -6.76 2.93
N LYS A 97 6.09 -7.64 3.77
CA LYS A 97 6.55 -8.96 3.33
C LYS A 97 5.41 -9.78 2.71
N ARG A 98 4.25 -9.81 3.36
CA ARG A 98 3.06 -10.54 2.85
C ARG A 98 2.54 -9.95 1.54
N LEU A 99 2.56 -8.62 1.41
CA LEU A 99 2.17 -7.94 0.17
C LEU A 99 3.08 -8.35 -0.98
N ILE A 100 4.39 -8.30 -0.79
CA ILE A 100 5.39 -8.70 -1.78
C ILE A 100 5.27 -10.19 -2.13
N GLU A 101 5.03 -11.05 -1.14
CA GLU A 101 4.81 -12.49 -1.40
C GLU A 101 3.60 -12.74 -2.31
N ASN A 102 2.51 -12.00 -2.13
CA ASN A 102 1.31 -12.09 -2.97
C ASN A 102 1.54 -11.52 -4.38
N ILE A 103 2.21 -10.38 -4.49
CA ILE A 103 2.62 -9.82 -5.79
C ILE A 103 3.50 -10.81 -6.55
N ASN A 104 4.48 -11.43 -5.90
CA ASN A 104 5.35 -12.43 -6.52
C ASN A 104 4.57 -13.70 -6.94
N ARG A 105 3.54 -14.09 -6.19
CA ARG A 105 2.65 -15.22 -6.57
C ARG A 105 1.85 -14.87 -7.83
N MET A 106 1.30 -13.66 -7.88
CA MET A 106 0.59 -13.14 -9.05
C MET A 106 1.52 -13.08 -10.26
N GLU A 107 2.72 -12.51 -10.12
CA GLU A 107 3.73 -12.43 -11.18
C GLU A 107 4.05 -13.81 -11.77
N ARG A 108 4.32 -14.81 -10.93
CA ARG A 108 4.56 -16.19 -11.40
C ARG A 108 3.40 -16.78 -12.19
N ARG A 109 2.15 -16.42 -11.84
CA ARG A 109 0.97 -16.86 -12.60
C ARG A 109 0.88 -16.15 -13.94
N ILE A 110 1.21 -14.86 -13.98
CA ILE A 110 1.19 -14.04 -15.20
C ILE A 110 2.26 -14.53 -16.19
N VAL A 111 3.49 -14.76 -15.72
CA VAL A 111 4.61 -15.25 -16.55
C VAL A 111 4.36 -16.64 -17.13
N ALA A 112 3.46 -17.42 -16.54
CA ALA A 112 3.08 -18.75 -17.04
C ALA A 112 2.02 -18.72 -18.16
N ILE A 113 1.56 -17.54 -18.57
CA ILE A 113 0.56 -17.32 -19.62
C ILE A 113 1.28 -17.14 -20.97
N SER A 114 0.65 -17.54 -22.07
CA SER A 114 1.23 -17.31 -23.40
C SER A 114 1.09 -15.84 -23.82
N ASP A 115 2.04 -15.34 -24.62
CA ASP A 115 1.99 -13.97 -25.14
C ASP A 115 0.66 -13.66 -25.86
N SER A 116 0.10 -14.65 -26.57
CA SER A 116 -1.22 -14.54 -27.22
C SER A 116 -2.39 -14.34 -26.25
N GLU A 117 -2.33 -14.91 -25.03
CA GLU A 117 -3.35 -14.69 -24.01
C GLU A 117 -3.18 -13.28 -23.37
N ILE A 118 -1.95 -12.76 -23.31
CA ILE A 118 -1.66 -11.39 -22.83
C ILE A 118 -2.12 -10.33 -23.84
N GLU A 119 -1.89 -10.53 -25.14
CA GLU A 119 -2.33 -9.63 -26.22
C GLU A 119 -3.85 -9.43 -26.25
N ASN A 120 -4.62 -10.42 -25.79
CA ASN A 120 -6.09 -10.34 -25.74
C ASN A 120 -6.64 -9.59 -24.50
N LEU A 121 -5.78 -9.13 -23.60
CA LEU A 121 -6.18 -8.35 -22.41
C LEU A 121 -6.19 -6.82 -22.65
N VAL A 122 -5.64 -6.35 -23.78
CA VAL A 122 -5.42 -4.93 -24.11
C VAL A 122 -6.35 -4.47 -25.22
#